data_AF-A0A370AZB2-F1
#
_entry.id   AF-A0A370AZB2-F1
#
_cell.length_a   1.000
_cell.length_b   1.000
_cell.length_c   1.000
_cell.angle_alpha   90.00
_cell.angle_beta   90.00
_cell.angle_gamma   90.00
#
_symmetry.space_group_name_H-M   'P 1'
#
loop_
_entity.id
_entity.type
_entity.pdbx_description
1 polymer ?
#
loop_
_entity_poly.entity_id
_entity_poly.type
_entity_poly.pdbx_seq_one_letter_code
_entity_poly.pdbx_strand_id
1 'polypeptide(L)'
;MKKLLYISFLVLLFAACKGDPIFYALENEEKIEDSNNFKKTTPVGSIILFNDAGQDYYVTHGKQLWYSIAGSVQSPWNIVPKPEGYGSTSVVSSIAVYNSKVYVSLIDEDNNSKTGLYYITEVDGTLIKVLEYERRTDVDNNNDYYFYTIKLLPIEGGLYIVRTNRKWNTLTSDSSTVVDTEIFYFDTVLEEGVTLESGTAVSLPGLSGSPYIVRNMTSTGTDTNEIYMTVNEVGKGVDYYASGKLFVAGSSTPESFTEENPGESSSYNSVFYSDIHDILLLSTRETGRNHSILYKLNNGGSWGAWQTGLEGDDDVQFSSFADISEMSGVGDIILVGTRGDVIDNSQTYYNGKGYYELNLSDRSNPLLQSNTFALDTNYNSTDLKKATIMNFLYDSDRDKVYTSTSSYGLWLNQMNDGDRKWYQE
;
A
#
# COMPACT_ATOMS: atom_id res chain seq x y z
N MET A 1 48.05 -33.25 -19.12
CA MET A 1 47.61 -31.84 -18.99
C MET A 1 46.25 -31.51 -19.61
N LYS A 2 45.54 -32.39 -20.35
CA LYS A 2 44.20 -32.08 -20.89
C LYS A 2 43.01 -32.36 -19.95
N LYS A 3 43.17 -33.18 -18.91
CA LYS A 3 42.07 -33.55 -17.98
C LYS A 3 41.82 -32.55 -16.84
N LEU A 4 42.81 -31.72 -16.49
CA LEU A 4 42.66 -30.70 -15.43
C LEU A 4 41.93 -29.44 -15.93
N LEU A 5 42.10 -29.08 -17.21
CA LEU A 5 41.37 -27.96 -17.82
C LEU A 5 39.86 -28.22 -17.94
N TYR A 6 39.45 -29.48 -18.15
CA TYR A 6 38.02 -29.83 -18.21
C TYR A 6 37.29 -29.69 -16.88
N ILE A 7 37.97 -29.93 -15.76
CA ILE A 7 37.38 -29.81 -14.41
C ILE A 7 37.24 -28.33 -14.04
N SER A 8 38.22 -27.49 -14.36
CA SER A 8 38.12 -26.03 -14.17
C SER A 8 37.04 -25.39 -15.07
N PHE A 9 36.87 -25.89 -16.30
CA PHE A 9 35.81 -25.42 -17.20
C PHE A 9 34.42 -25.90 -16.76
N LEU A 10 34.30 -27.13 -16.21
CA LEU A 10 33.05 -27.60 -15.60
C LEU A 10 32.69 -26.80 -14.33
N VAL A 11 33.67 -26.48 -13.47
CA VAL A 11 33.42 -25.69 -12.26
C VAL A 11 33.01 -24.25 -12.61
N LEU A 12 33.51 -23.68 -13.71
CA LEU A 12 33.02 -22.39 -14.24
C LEU A 12 31.60 -22.48 -14.84
N LEU A 13 31.23 -23.61 -15.45
CA LEU A 13 29.86 -23.85 -15.95
C LEU A 13 28.84 -24.12 -14.84
N PHE A 14 29.26 -24.72 -13.71
CA PHE A 14 28.39 -24.93 -12.54
C PHE A 14 28.42 -23.78 -11.53
N ALA A 15 29.40 -22.87 -11.60
CA ALA A 15 29.41 -21.62 -10.83
C ALA A 15 28.64 -20.48 -11.54
N ALA A 16 28.22 -20.69 -12.79
CA ALA A 16 27.43 -19.73 -13.58
C ALA A 16 25.91 -19.96 -13.52
N CYS A 17 25.42 -20.82 -12.63
CA CYS A 17 23.98 -20.95 -12.32
C CYS A 17 23.71 -20.53 -10.87
N LYS A 18 24.14 -19.31 -10.51
CA LYS A 18 23.41 -18.51 -9.51
C LYS A 18 22.51 -17.61 -10.33
N GLY A 19 21.20 -17.69 -10.09
CA GLY A 19 20.19 -16.97 -10.86
C GLY A 19 20.62 -15.56 -11.18
N ASP A 20 20.62 -15.22 -12.46
CA ASP A 20 20.85 -13.87 -12.92
C ASP A 20 19.83 -12.93 -12.23
N PRO A 21 20.22 -11.69 -11.89
CA PRO A 21 19.29 -10.71 -11.35
C PRO A 21 18.09 -10.56 -12.30
N ILE A 22 16.90 -10.52 -11.73
CA ILE A 22 15.62 -10.91 -12.36
C ILE A 22 15.09 -9.85 -13.35
N PHE A 23 15.77 -8.72 -13.49
CA PHE A 23 15.25 -7.59 -14.25
C PHE A 23 16.37 -6.96 -15.07
N TYR A 24 16.21 -7.03 -16.40
CA TYR A 24 16.91 -6.14 -17.31
C TYR A 24 16.24 -4.76 -17.22
N ALA A 25 17.04 -3.70 -17.34
CA ALA A 25 16.52 -2.34 -17.40
C ALA A 25 15.40 -2.26 -18.46
N LEU A 26 14.30 -1.57 -18.12
CA LEU A 26 13.12 -1.38 -19.00
C LEU A 26 13.41 -0.65 -20.32
N GLU A 27 14.67 -0.30 -20.58
CA GLU A 27 15.15 0.25 -21.84
C GLU A 27 14.92 -0.65 -23.06
N ASN A 28 14.53 -1.92 -22.85
CA ASN A 28 14.22 -2.89 -23.90
C ASN A 28 12.73 -3.30 -23.99
N GLU A 29 11.84 -2.69 -23.20
CA GLU A 29 10.42 -3.07 -23.18
C GLU A 29 9.57 -2.19 -24.09
N GLU A 30 8.84 -2.82 -25.02
CA GLU A 30 7.96 -2.14 -25.95
C GLU A 30 6.68 -1.70 -25.22
N LYS A 31 6.34 -0.41 -25.31
CA LYS A 31 5.08 0.11 -24.76
C LYS A 31 3.89 -0.50 -25.52
N ILE A 32 3.15 -1.40 -24.88
CA ILE A 32 1.93 -1.98 -25.43
C ILE A 32 0.72 -1.16 -24.93
N GLU A 33 -0.24 -0.89 -25.83
CA GLU A 33 -1.41 -0.03 -25.60
C GLU A 33 -2.35 -0.56 -24.51
N ASP A 34 -2.94 0.36 -23.74
CA ASP A 34 -4.07 0.17 -22.81
C ASP A 34 -5.19 -0.62 -23.51
N SER A 35 -5.32 -1.91 -23.18
CA SER A 35 -6.34 -2.77 -23.75
C SER A 35 -7.67 -2.71 -22.99
N ASN A 36 -7.72 -2.00 -21.86
CA ASN A 36 -8.78 -2.13 -20.86
C ASN A 36 -9.58 -0.85 -20.61
N ASN A 37 -9.34 0.22 -21.39
CA ASN A 37 -9.95 1.55 -21.25
C ASN A 37 -9.64 2.26 -19.93
N PHE A 38 -8.55 1.91 -19.24
CA PHE A 38 -8.08 2.69 -18.10
C PHE A 38 -7.47 3.99 -18.60
N LYS A 39 -8.26 5.08 -18.58
CA LYS A 39 -7.79 6.41 -19.02
C LYS A 39 -6.39 6.71 -18.45
N LYS A 40 -5.39 6.81 -19.34
CA LYS A 40 -3.93 7.00 -19.19
C LYS A 40 -3.40 7.91 -18.05
N THR A 41 -4.24 8.64 -17.34
CA THR A 41 -3.86 9.62 -16.30
C THR A 41 -4.65 9.50 -15.00
N THR A 42 -5.27 8.34 -14.73
CA THR A 42 -6.16 8.19 -13.56
C THR A 42 -5.48 7.37 -12.46
N PRO A 43 -5.42 7.86 -11.21
CA PRO A 43 -4.74 7.15 -10.11
C PRO A 43 -5.45 5.85 -9.72
N VAL A 44 -4.66 4.80 -9.45
CA VAL A 44 -5.12 3.56 -8.80
C VAL A 44 -4.71 3.61 -7.33
N GLY A 45 -5.68 3.62 -6.43
CA GLY A 45 -5.45 3.86 -5.00
C GLY A 45 -5.05 2.60 -4.23
N SER A 46 -5.62 1.46 -4.59
CA SER A 46 -5.40 0.16 -3.94
C SER A 46 -5.80 -0.98 -4.87
N ILE A 47 -5.10 -2.10 -4.76
CA ILE A 47 -5.38 -3.36 -5.45
C ILE A 47 -5.38 -4.48 -4.41
N ILE A 48 -6.37 -5.38 -4.47
CA ILE A 48 -6.46 -6.56 -3.61
C ILE A 48 -6.81 -7.79 -4.45
N LEU A 49 -6.32 -8.94 -4.00
CA LEU A 49 -6.74 -10.25 -4.50
C LEU A 49 -7.89 -10.76 -3.62
N PHE A 50 -8.98 -11.22 -4.23
CA PHE A 50 -10.06 -11.89 -3.50
C PHE A 50 -10.05 -13.38 -3.84
N ASN A 51 -9.84 -14.21 -2.82
CA ASN A 51 -9.54 -15.62 -2.98
C ASN A 51 -10.50 -16.49 -2.17
N ASP A 52 -11.74 -16.65 -2.63
CA ASP A 52 -12.60 -17.75 -2.14
C ASP A 52 -12.57 -18.98 -3.06
N ALA A 53 -11.93 -18.87 -4.23
CA ALA A 53 -11.62 -19.98 -5.15
C ALA A 53 -10.48 -19.64 -6.14
N GLY A 54 -9.67 -18.63 -5.84
CA GLY A 54 -8.49 -18.23 -6.60
C GLY A 54 -8.77 -17.68 -7.98
N GLN A 55 -9.83 -16.90 -8.23
CA GLN A 55 -10.15 -16.42 -9.58
C GLN A 55 -10.53 -14.95 -9.73
N ASP A 56 -10.48 -14.08 -8.72
CA ASP A 56 -10.95 -12.68 -8.90
C ASP A 56 -9.99 -11.61 -8.34
N TYR A 57 -9.74 -10.58 -9.13
CA TYR A 57 -8.99 -9.38 -8.74
C TYR A 57 -9.95 -8.21 -8.53
N TYR A 58 -9.72 -7.41 -7.48
CA TYR A 58 -10.43 -6.16 -7.28
C TYR A 58 -9.46 -4.99 -7.22
N VAL A 59 -9.75 -3.93 -7.98
CA VAL A 59 -8.93 -2.73 -8.07
C VAL A 59 -9.78 -1.50 -7.80
N THR A 60 -9.27 -0.61 -6.95
CA THR A 60 -9.83 0.74 -6.80
C THR A 60 -9.12 1.68 -7.74
N HIS A 61 -9.87 2.23 -8.68
CA HIS A 61 -9.36 3.17 -9.68
C HIS A 61 -10.11 4.50 -9.54
N GLY A 62 -9.45 5.46 -8.89
CA GLY A 62 -9.95 6.80 -8.58
C GLY A 62 -11.29 6.82 -7.85
N LYS A 63 -12.38 6.72 -8.62
CA LYS A 63 -13.78 6.83 -8.18
C LYS A 63 -14.58 5.53 -8.22
N GLN A 64 -13.99 4.46 -8.71
CA GLN A 64 -14.70 3.24 -9.07
C GLN A 64 -14.00 2.01 -8.51
N LEU A 65 -14.81 1.02 -8.17
CA LEU A 65 -14.35 -0.33 -7.88
C LEU A 65 -14.49 -1.14 -9.15
N TRP A 66 -13.38 -1.74 -9.57
CA TRP A 66 -13.31 -2.63 -10.72
C TRP A 66 -13.02 -4.04 -10.23
N TYR A 67 -13.52 -5.02 -10.97
CA TYR A 67 -13.19 -6.41 -10.74
C TYR A 67 -12.84 -7.09 -12.06
N SER A 68 -11.95 -8.07 -11.99
CA SER A 68 -11.55 -8.89 -13.12
C SER A 68 -11.58 -10.35 -12.72
N ILE A 69 -12.21 -11.17 -13.55
CA ILE A 69 -12.22 -12.63 -13.40
C ILE A 69 -10.95 -13.15 -14.10
N ALA A 70 -10.09 -13.76 -13.32
CA ALA A 70 -8.81 -14.28 -13.72
C ALA A 70 -8.94 -15.54 -14.59
N GLY A 71 -8.04 -15.66 -15.58
CA GLY A 71 -8.02 -16.80 -16.51
C GLY A 71 -8.78 -16.56 -17.82
N SER A 72 -9.40 -15.39 -18.01
CA SER A 72 -9.94 -15.01 -19.31
C SER A 72 -8.82 -14.40 -20.17
N VAL A 73 -8.66 -14.92 -21.39
CA VAL A 73 -7.63 -14.53 -22.36
C VAL A 73 -7.83 -13.08 -22.88
N GLN A 74 -8.93 -12.44 -22.46
CA GLN A 74 -9.33 -11.06 -22.73
C GLN A 74 -10.14 -10.52 -21.54
N SER A 75 -9.61 -10.41 -20.32
CA SER A 75 -10.46 -10.01 -19.16
C SER A 75 -10.84 -8.54 -19.21
N PRO A 76 -12.07 -8.14 -19.59
CA PRO A 76 -12.49 -6.77 -19.38
C PRO A 76 -12.60 -6.56 -17.87
N TRP A 77 -11.90 -5.57 -17.36
CA TRP A 77 -12.21 -5.04 -16.05
C TRP A 77 -13.68 -4.59 -16.05
N ASN A 78 -14.47 -5.17 -15.16
CA ASN A 78 -15.88 -4.85 -15.00
C ASN A 78 -16.05 -3.84 -13.86
N ILE A 79 -16.98 -2.91 -14.03
CA ILE A 79 -17.29 -1.92 -12.99
C ILE A 79 -18.28 -2.54 -12.02
N VAL A 80 -17.99 -2.48 -10.72
CA VAL A 80 -18.97 -2.70 -9.67
C VAL A 80 -19.92 -1.49 -9.62
N PRO A 81 -21.22 -1.65 -9.90
CA PRO A 81 -22.17 -0.55 -9.83
C PRO A 81 -22.24 0.03 -8.41
N LYS A 82 -22.34 1.36 -8.31
CA LYS A 82 -22.51 2.02 -7.02
C LYS A 82 -23.94 1.80 -6.49
N PRO A 83 -24.14 1.75 -5.17
CA PRO A 83 -25.47 1.70 -4.58
C PRO A 83 -26.29 2.96 -4.91
N GLU A 84 -27.62 2.85 -4.81
CA GLU A 84 -28.51 3.99 -5.00
C GLU A 84 -28.16 5.14 -4.02
N GLY A 85 -28.20 6.37 -4.54
CA GLY A 85 -27.91 7.58 -3.77
C GLY A 85 -26.45 8.03 -3.78
N TYR A 86 -25.53 7.29 -4.41
CA TYR A 86 -24.16 7.76 -4.68
C TYR A 86 -24.06 8.43 -6.05
N GLY A 87 -23.55 9.66 -6.07
CA GLY A 87 -23.35 10.45 -7.27
C GLY A 87 -22.13 10.04 -8.10
N SER A 88 -21.91 10.74 -9.22
CA SER A 88 -20.77 10.52 -10.12
C SER A 88 -19.42 10.97 -9.52
N THR A 89 -19.46 11.75 -8.45
CA THR A 89 -18.32 12.31 -7.72
C THR A 89 -17.81 11.39 -6.63
N SER A 90 -18.65 10.48 -6.13
CA SER A 90 -18.30 9.53 -5.08
C SER A 90 -17.06 8.70 -5.41
N VAL A 91 -16.30 8.38 -4.38
CA VAL A 91 -15.01 7.68 -4.43
C VAL A 91 -15.05 6.42 -3.60
N VAL A 92 -14.33 5.40 -4.07
CA VAL A 92 -14.00 4.24 -3.23
C VAL A 92 -12.78 4.62 -2.42
N SER A 93 -12.94 4.71 -1.10
CA SER A 93 -11.89 5.26 -0.23
C SER A 93 -11.00 4.20 0.40
N SER A 94 -11.49 2.97 0.54
CA SER A 94 -10.73 1.85 1.10
C SER A 94 -11.39 0.53 0.71
N ILE A 95 -10.57 -0.51 0.57
CA ILE A 95 -10.98 -1.88 0.31
C ILE A 95 -10.17 -2.84 1.18
N ALA A 96 -10.78 -3.93 1.63
CA ALA A 96 -10.11 -4.99 2.37
C ALA A 96 -10.80 -6.33 2.15
N VAL A 97 -10.05 -7.42 2.20
CA VAL A 97 -10.61 -8.77 2.26
C VAL A 97 -10.63 -9.22 3.71
N TYR A 98 -11.77 -9.73 4.17
CA TYR A 98 -11.91 -10.29 5.51
C TYR A 98 -13.02 -11.34 5.53
N ASN A 99 -12.76 -12.52 6.11
CA ASN A 99 -13.71 -13.65 6.19
C ASN A 99 -14.44 -13.93 4.86
N SER A 100 -13.70 -14.12 3.78
CA SER A 100 -14.26 -14.40 2.44
C SER A 100 -15.26 -13.35 1.93
N LYS A 101 -15.13 -12.10 2.39
CA LYS A 101 -15.87 -10.95 1.84
C LYS A 101 -14.92 -9.85 1.43
N VAL A 102 -15.24 -9.16 0.34
CA VAL A 102 -14.57 -7.89 -0.02
C VAL A 102 -15.36 -6.75 0.61
N TYR A 103 -14.78 -6.10 1.61
CA TYR A 103 -15.32 -4.88 2.20
C TYR A 103 -14.87 -3.66 1.42
N VAL A 104 -15.79 -2.72 1.22
CA VAL A 104 -15.60 -1.53 0.39
C VAL A 104 -16.18 -0.32 1.12
N SER A 105 -15.38 0.72 1.32
CA SER A 105 -15.89 2.01 1.78
C SER A 105 -16.08 2.98 0.62
N LEU A 106 -17.25 3.61 0.59
CA LEU A 106 -17.65 4.62 -0.39
C LEU A 106 -17.84 5.96 0.32
N ILE A 107 -17.37 7.04 -0.30
CA ILE A 107 -17.59 8.41 0.16
C ILE A 107 -18.13 9.22 -1.01
N ASP A 108 -19.24 9.90 -0.82
CA ASP A 108 -19.73 10.96 -1.69
C ASP A 108 -19.42 12.29 -1.03
N GLU A 109 -18.64 13.14 -1.71
CA GLU A 109 -18.24 14.47 -1.20
C GLU A 109 -19.15 15.60 -1.70
N ASP A 110 -20.22 15.28 -2.46
CA ASP A 110 -21.17 16.28 -2.93
C ASP A 110 -22.09 16.79 -1.81
N ASN A 111 -23.00 17.73 -2.15
CA ASN A 111 -23.90 18.41 -1.21
C ASN A 111 -24.76 17.48 -0.33
N ASN A 112 -24.95 16.21 -0.72
CA ASN A 112 -25.65 15.18 0.05
C ASN A 112 -24.68 14.17 0.68
N SER A 113 -23.49 14.64 1.11
CA SER A 113 -22.33 13.80 1.40
C SER A 113 -22.68 12.55 2.19
N LYS A 114 -22.21 11.41 1.72
CA LYS A 114 -22.66 10.10 2.16
C LYS A 114 -21.46 9.19 2.31
N THR A 115 -21.40 8.45 3.41
CA THR A 115 -20.31 7.51 3.64
C THR A 115 -20.89 6.17 4.01
N GLY A 116 -20.54 5.13 3.26
CA GLY A 116 -21.05 3.80 3.52
C GLY A 116 -19.94 2.77 3.51
N LEU A 117 -20.18 1.72 4.29
CA LEU A 117 -19.42 0.48 4.27
C LEU A 117 -20.32 -0.59 3.67
N TYR A 118 -19.79 -1.28 2.67
CA TYR A 118 -20.48 -2.35 1.95
C TYR A 118 -19.58 -3.58 1.91
N TYR A 119 -20.16 -4.74 1.64
CA TYR A 119 -19.41 -5.93 1.27
C TYR A 119 -19.94 -6.55 -0.02
N ILE A 120 -19.10 -7.37 -0.64
CA ILE A 120 -19.41 -8.22 -1.77
C ILE A 120 -19.31 -9.68 -1.29
N THR A 121 -20.30 -10.52 -1.63
CA THR A 121 -20.32 -11.96 -1.30
C THR A 121 -20.15 -12.86 -2.52
N GLU A 122 -20.47 -12.36 -3.71
CA GLU A 122 -20.34 -13.09 -4.97
C GLU A 122 -19.75 -12.19 -6.05
N VAL A 123 -19.21 -12.78 -7.13
CA VAL A 123 -18.61 -12.07 -8.28
C VAL A 123 -19.68 -11.35 -9.13
N ASP A 124 -20.93 -11.30 -8.67
CA ASP A 124 -22.01 -10.55 -9.32
C ASP A 124 -21.83 -9.02 -9.19
N GLY A 125 -20.90 -8.59 -8.33
CA GLY A 125 -20.59 -7.17 -8.11
C GLY A 125 -21.71 -6.44 -7.36
N THR A 126 -22.58 -7.13 -6.64
CA THR A 126 -23.60 -6.48 -5.83
C THR A 126 -23.01 -6.02 -4.49
N LEU A 127 -23.10 -4.72 -4.21
CA LEU A 127 -22.69 -4.15 -2.93
C LEU A 127 -23.83 -4.27 -1.90
N ILE A 128 -23.60 -5.06 -0.85
CA ILE A 128 -24.52 -5.23 0.28
C ILE A 128 -24.12 -4.27 1.39
N LYS A 129 -25.06 -3.47 1.87
CA LYS A 129 -24.81 -2.43 2.87
C LYS A 129 -24.55 -3.04 4.24
N VAL A 130 -23.44 -2.65 4.87
CA VAL A 130 -23.19 -2.87 6.32
C VAL A 130 -23.81 -1.72 7.09
N LEU A 131 -23.33 -0.51 6.81
CA LEU A 131 -23.73 0.72 7.49
C LEU A 131 -23.55 1.93 6.58
N GLU A 132 -24.15 3.04 6.99
CA GLU A 132 -24.19 4.27 6.21
C GLU A 132 -24.35 5.48 7.13
N TYR A 133 -23.63 6.55 6.80
CA TYR A 133 -23.66 7.82 7.48
C TYR A 133 -24.02 8.91 6.49
N GLU A 134 -25.00 9.72 6.87
CA GLU A 134 -25.33 10.94 6.15
C GLU A 134 -24.54 12.13 6.70
N ARG A 135 -24.31 13.11 5.84
CA ARG A 135 -23.82 14.44 6.18
C ARG A 135 -24.55 15.00 7.39
N ARG A 136 -23.79 15.63 8.29
CA ARG A 136 -24.34 16.44 9.38
C ARG A 136 -23.97 17.90 9.15
N THR A 137 -24.97 18.78 9.05
CA THR A 137 -24.72 20.23 8.99
C THR A 137 -24.50 20.75 10.40
N ASP A 138 -23.54 21.66 10.56
CA ASP A 138 -23.35 22.34 11.84
C ASP A 138 -24.59 23.17 12.15
N VAL A 139 -25.22 22.94 13.31
CA VAL A 139 -26.47 23.61 13.72
C VAL A 139 -26.25 25.12 13.85
N ASP A 140 -25.01 25.54 14.12
CA ASP A 140 -24.64 26.93 14.37
C ASP A 140 -24.04 27.64 13.13
N ASN A 141 -23.66 26.91 12.08
CA ASN A 141 -23.06 27.48 10.87
C ASN A 141 -23.43 26.67 9.61
N ASN A 142 -24.40 27.18 8.84
CA ASN A 142 -24.88 26.54 7.59
C ASN A 142 -23.81 26.31 6.50
N ASN A 143 -22.59 26.81 6.69
CA ASN A 143 -21.47 26.68 5.75
C ASN A 143 -20.48 25.56 6.12
N ASP A 144 -20.57 25.05 7.34
CA ASP A 144 -19.76 23.93 7.81
C ASP A 144 -20.60 22.65 7.77
N TYR A 145 -20.02 21.58 7.24
CA TYR A 145 -20.61 20.26 7.36
C TYR A 145 -19.56 19.21 7.73
N TYR A 146 -20.05 18.17 8.40
CA TYR A 146 -19.27 17.04 8.86
C TYR A 146 -19.67 15.79 8.10
N PHE A 147 -18.65 15.01 7.74
CA PHE A 147 -18.81 13.71 7.12
C PHE A 147 -17.74 12.76 7.67
N TYR A 148 -18.00 11.46 7.56
CA TYR A 148 -17.02 10.45 7.98
C TYR A 148 -16.22 9.96 6.78
N THR A 149 -15.03 9.45 7.03
CA THR A 149 -14.31 8.61 6.08
C THR A 149 -13.99 7.29 6.76
N ILE A 150 -14.10 6.18 6.04
CA ILE A 150 -13.86 4.84 6.57
C ILE A 150 -12.64 4.24 5.89
N LYS A 151 -11.65 3.85 6.69
CA LYS A 151 -10.48 3.10 6.24
C LYS A 151 -10.48 1.71 6.84
N LEU A 152 -10.18 0.73 6.00
CA LEU A 152 -10.17 -0.69 6.30
C LEU A 152 -8.72 -1.18 6.37
N LEU A 153 -8.37 -1.87 7.44
CA LEU A 153 -7.01 -2.36 7.72
C LEU A 153 -7.12 -3.82 8.17
N PRO A 154 -7.04 -4.78 7.24
CA PRO A 154 -7.12 -6.20 7.57
C PRO A 154 -5.82 -6.64 8.26
N ILE A 155 -5.95 -7.53 9.24
CA ILE A 155 -4.83 -8.25 9.85
C ILE A 155 -5.16 -9.75 9.92
N GLU A 156 -4.19 -10.57 10.31
CA GLU A 156 -4.49 -11.96 10.63
C GLU A 156 -5.53 -12.04 11.76
N GLY A 157 -6.66 -12.70 11.48
CA GLY A 157 -7.72 -12.95 12.47
C GLY A 157 -8.73 -11.82 12.69
N GLY A 158 -8.63 -10.68 12.00
CA GLY A 158 -9.58 -9.59 12.20
C GLY A 158 -9.48 -8.41 11.22
N LEU A 159 -10.41 -7.47 11.38
CA LEU A 159 -10.48 -6.24 10.58
C LEU A 159 -10.54 -5.01 11.48
N TYR A 160 -9.59 -4.10 11.30
CA TYR A 160 -9.66 -2.77 11.88
C TYR A 160 -10.41 -1.83 10.95
N ILE A 161 -11.34 -1.08 11.53
CA ILE A 161 -12.08 -0.02 10.87
C ILE A 161 -11.73 1.30 11.53
N VAL A 162 -11.13 2.20 10.76
CA VAL A 162 -10.78 3.54 11.19
C VAL A 162 -11.82 4.50 10.64
N ARG A 163 -12.64 5.08 11.53
CA ARG A 163 -13.60 6.14 11.23
C ARG A 163 -12.94 7.48 11.51
N THR A 164 -12.90 8.37 10.52
CA THR A 164 -12.36 9.72 10.67
C THR A 164 -13.45 10.74 10.41
N ASN A 165 -13.71 11.61 11.39
CA ASN A 165 -14.63 12.72 11.25
C ASN A 165 -13.93 13.89 10.58
N ARG A 166 -14.50 14.40 9.49
CA ARG A 166 -13.94 15.51 8.72
C ARG A 166 -14.92 16.66 8.68
N LYS A 167 -14.40 17.87 8.79
CA LYS A 167 -15.13 19.13 8.66
C LYS A 167 -14.74 19.81 7.36
N TRP A 168 -15.72 20.07 6.51
CA TRP A 168 -15.57 20.90 5.31
C TRP A 168 -16.22 22.26 5.54
N ASN A 169 -15.49 23.34 5.24
CA ASN A 169 -16.04 24.70 5.18
C ASN A 169 -16.17 25.14 3.72
N THR A 170 -17.39 25.28 3.22
CA THR A 170 -17.66 25.55 1.79
C THR A 170 -17.35 26.98 1.37
N LEU A 171 -17.13 27.89 2.33
CA LEU A 171 -16.83 29.30 2.05
C LEU A 171 -15.34 29.61 2.00
N THR A 172 -14.51 28.81 2.68
CA THR A 172 -13.11 29.19 2.94
C THR A 172 -12.08 28.15 2.56
N SER A 173 -12.48 26.96 2.09
CA SER A 173 -11.53 25.87 1.83
C SER A 173 -11.93 24.98 0.66
N ASP A 174 -10.94 24.65 -0.16
CA ASP A 174 -10.99 23.57 -1.16
C ASP A 174 -10.71 22.18 -0.56
N SER A 175 -10.55 22.11 0.77
CA SER A 175 -10.21 20.87 1.47
C SER A 175 -10.92 20.73 2.82
N SER A 176 -11.10 19.49 3.27
CA SER A 176 -11.65 19.18 4.59
C SER A 176 -10.55 19.01 5.65
N THR A 177 -10.85 19.41 6.87
CA THR A 177 -9.99 19.25 8.05
C THR A 177 -10.41 18.02 8.86
N VAL A 178 -9.45 17.34 9.49
CA VAL A 178 -9.76 16.23 10.41
C VAL A 178 -10.13 16.79 11.78
N VAL A 179 -11.24 16.30 12.31
CA VAL A 179 -11.77 16.68 13.63
C VAL A 179 -11.37 15.66 14.68
N ASP A 180 -11.63 14.38 14.40
CA ASP A 180 -11.33 13.25 15.27
C ASP A 180 -11.19 11.96 14.44
N THR A 181 -10.60 10.95 15.07
CA THR A 181 -10.42 9.62 14.51
C THR A 181 -10.64 8.57 15.58
N GLU A 182 -11.42 7.56 15.23
CA GLU A 182 -11.77 6.41 16.06
C GLU A 182 -11.36 5.13 15.36
N ILE A 183 -10.90 4.15 16.13
CA ILE A 183 -10.45 2.85 15.64
C ILE A 183 -11.29 1.77 16.30
N PHE A 184 -11.85 0.87 15.49
CA PHE A 184 -12.67 -0.25 15.95
C PHE A 184 -12.09 -1.56 15.42
N TYR A 185 -12.05 -2.58 16.26
CA TYR A 185 -11.62 -3.93 15.89
C TYR A 185 -12.80 -4.90 15.82
N PHE A 186 -12.82 -5.73 14.77
CA PHE A 186 -13.82 -6.77 14.53
C PHE A 186 -13.16 -8.12 14.29
N ASP A 187 -13.53 -9.12 15.09
CA ASP A 187 -13.14 -10.54 14.99
C ASP A 187 -14.24 -11.42 14.36
N THR A 188 -15.39 -10.82 14.04
CA THR A 188 -16.49 -11.49 13.33
C THR A 188 -16.87 -10.77 12.05
N VAL A 189 -17.51 -11.50 11.15
CA VAL A 189 -18.09 -10.96 9.91
C VAL A 189 -19.01 -9.77 10.21
N LEU A 190 -18.85 -8.70 9.46
CA LEU A 190 -19.74 -7.55 9.46
C LEU A 190 -20.90 -7.82 8.50
N GLU A 191 -22.11 -7.84 9.03
CA GLU A 191 -23.37 -8.04 8.30
C GLU A 191 -24.18 -6.74 8.21
N GLU A 192 -25.27 -6.76 7.43
CA GLU A 192 -26.19 -5.63 7.33
C GLU A 192 -26.75 -5.22 8.71
N GLY A 193 -26.68 -3.93 9.02
CA GLY A 193 -27.22 -3.36 10.25
C GLY A 193 -26.27 -3.37 11.44
N VAL A 194 -25.04 -3.86 11.28
CA VAL A 194 -23.98 -3.73 12.30
C VAL A 194 -23.60 -2.26 12.48
N THR A 195 -23.40 -1.82 13.72
CA THR A 195 -22.86 -0.49 14.05
C THR A 195 -21.38 -0.60 14.41
N LEU A 196 -20.58 0.44 14.13
CA LEU A 196 -19.15 0.40 14.46
C LEU A 196 -18.91 0.25 15.97
N GLU A 197 -19.81 0.80 16.76
CA GLU A 197 -19.78 0.76 18.22
C GLU A 197 -20.01 -0.66 18.81
N SER A 198 -20.39 -1.63 17.99
CA SER A 198 -20.43 -3.04 18.39
C SER A 198 -19.06 -3.72 18.37
N GLY A 199 -18.07 -3.13 17.68
CA GLY A 199 -16.69 -3.59 17.69
C GLY A 199 -15.94 -3.15 18.96
N THR A 200 -14.75 -3.70 19.14
CA THR A 200 -13.87 -3.29 20.26
C THR A 200 -13.26 -1.93 19.94
N ALA A 201 -13.53 -0.92 20.76
CA ALA A 201 -12.92 0.39 20.61
C ALA A 201 -11.43 0.34 21.00
N VAL A 202 -10.58 0.93 20.16
CA VAL A 202 -9.13 0.88 20.30
C VAL A 202 -8.61 2.29 20.57
N SER A 203 -7.76 2.40 21.59
CA SER A 203 -7.17 3.67 22.01
C SER A 203 -5.72 3.83 21.56
N LEU A 204 -5.34 5.08 21.23
CA LEU A 204 -3.95 5.51 21.03
C LEU A 204 -3.58 6.48 22.15
N PRO A 205 -3.01 5.98 23.27
CA PRO A 205 -2.52 6.81 24.35
C PRO A 205 -1.56 7.88 23.83
N GLY A 206 -1.68 9.12 24.32
CA GLY A 206 -0.87 10.24 23.86
C GLY A 206 -1.42 10.99 22.63
N LEU A 207 -2.39 10.41 21.91
CA LEU A 207 -3.15 11.09 20.84
C LEU A 207 -4.57 11.46 21.27
N SER A 208 -4.91 11.31 22.55
CA SER A 208 -6.23 11.64 23.09
C SER A 208 -6.59 13.11 22.85
N GLY A 209 -7.53 13.36 21.93
CA GLY A 209 -8.03 14.69 21.60
C GLY A 209 -7.28 15.43 20.48
N SER A 210 -6.19 14.87 19.94
CA SER A 210 -5.53 15.40 18.75
C SER A 210 -6.01 14.63 17.52
N PRO A 211 -6.37 15.29 16.42
CA PRO A 211 -6.75 14.57 15.21
C PRO A 211 -5.52 13.89 14.59
N TYR A 212 -5.72 12.67 14.06
CA TYR A 212 -4.68 11.89 13.41
C TYR A 212 -5.25 11.12 12.22
N ILE A 213 -4.40 10.45 11.44
CA ILE A 213 -4.81 9.58 10.34
C ILE A 213 -3.98 8.31 10.43
N VAL A 214 -4.63 7.15 10.49
CA VAL A 214 -3.95 5.86 10.41
C VAL A 214 -3.51 5.60 8.96
N ARG A 215 -2.22 5.34 8.74
CA ARG A 215 -1.62 5.14 7.41
C ARG A 215 -1.54 3.68 7.01
N ASN A 216 -0.96 2.84 7.84
CA ASN A 216 -0.78 1.42 7.55
C ASN A 216 -0.83 0.64 8.88
N MET A 217 -1.16 -0.64 8.78
CA MET A 217 -1.14 -1.60 9.88
C MET A 217 -0.70 -2.96 9.36
N THR A 218 0.15 -3.65 10.11
CA THR A 218 0.57 -5.02 9.82
C THR A 218 0.65 -5.84 11.11
N SER A 219 0.50 -7.15 10.99
CA SER A 219 0.66 -8.10 12.09
C SER A 219 1.87 -8.99 11.80
N THR A 220 2.68 -9.25 12.81
CA THR A 220 3.83 -10.18 12.73
C THR A 220 3.42 -11.66 12.86
N GLY A 221 2.12 -11.93 12.82
CA GLY A 221 1.54 -13.26 12.85
C GLY A 221 1.61 -13.94 14.21
N THR A 222 1.28 -15.24 14.23
CA THR A 222 1.01 -15.99 15.47
C THR A 222 2.18 -16.10 16.48
N ASP A 223 3.43 -15.97 16.04
CA ASP A 223 4.60 -16.23 16.89
C ASP A 223 4.86 -15.15 17.94
N THR A 224 4.64 -13.87 17.60
CA THR A 224 4.71 -12.75 18.55
C THR A 224 3.37 -12.09 18.78
N ASN A 225 2.43 -12.23 17.83
CA ASN A 225 1.11 -11.63 17.84
C ASN A 225 1.16 -10.10 18.05
N GLU A 226 2.22 -9.47 17.54
CA GLU A 226 2.41 -8.03 17.61
C GLU A 226 1.74 -7.36 16.40
N ILE A 227 1.04 -6.25 16.67
CA ILE A 227 0.46 -5.40 15.63
C ILE A 227 1.23 -4.09 15.61
N TYR A 228 1.70 -3.72 14.44
CA TYR A 228 2.39 -2.45 14.20
C TYR A 228 1.52 -1.55 13.33
N MET A 229 1.45 -0.28 13.69
CA MET A 229 0.62 0.71 13.02
C MET A 229 1.38 2.02 12.86
N THR A 230 1.33 2.59 11.66
CA THR A 230 1.84 3.93 11.41
C THR A 230 0.70 4.94 11.40
N VAL A 231 0.86 6.06 12.10
CA VAL A 231 -0.14 7.12 12.21
C VAL A 231 0.47 8.49 11.93
N ASN A 232 -0.29 9.34 11.26
CA ASN A 232 0.06 10.75 11.08
C ASN A 232 -0.74 11.62 12.02
N GLU A 233 -0.08 12.41 12.86
CA GLU A 233 -0.73 13.55 13.48
C GLU A 233 -1.19 14.54 12.39
N VAL A 234 -2.32 15.20 12.60
CA VAL A 234 -2.81 16.26 11.71
C VAL A 234 -3.30 17.45 12.53
N GLY A 235 -3.45 18.61 11.89
CA GLY A 235 -3.91 19.83 12.55
C GLY A 235 -2.85 20.93 12.66
N LYS A 236 -3.22 22.02 13.34
CA LYS A 236 -2.41 23.24 13.39
C LYS A 236 -1.16 23.04 14.25
N GLY A 237 0.01 23.20 13.65
CA GLY A 237 1.31 23.07 14.32
C GLY A 237 1.97 21.70 14.19
N VAL A 238 1.34 20.76 13.47
CA VAL A 238 1.98 19.51 13.07
C VAL A 238 3.04 19.80 12.01
N ASP A 239 4.22 19.21 12.18
CA ASP A 239 5.24 19.22 11.15
C ASP A 239 4.82 18.27 10.01
N TYR A 240 4.45 18.85 8.87
CA TYR A 240 4.08 18.13 7.65
C TYR A 240 5.19 17.18 7.17
N TYR A 241 6.44 17.40 7.57
CA TYR A 241 7.60 16.60 7.22
C TYR A 241 7.91 15.47 8.21
N ALA A 242 7.53 15.61 9.49
CA ALA A 242 7.80 14.62 10.56
C ALA A 242 6.59 13.76 10.97
N SER A 243 5.46 13.87 10.27
CA SER A 243 4.17 13.39 10.77
C SER A 243 3.93 11.88 10.62
N GLY A 244 4.83 10.98 10.99
CA GLY A 244 4.54 9.54 11.02
C GLY A 244 5.07 8.91 12.30
N LYS A 245 4.20 8.50 13.22
CA LYS A 245 4.55 7.77 14.46
C LYS A 245 4.26 6.29 14.32
N LEU A 246 5.08 5.45 14.96
CA LEU A 246 4.88 4.02 15.03
C LEU A 246 4.22 3.66 16.36
N PHE A 247 3.25 2.75 16.31
CA PHE A 247 2.56 2.21 17.46
C PHE A 247 2.60 0.70 17.41
N VAL A 248 2.79 0.06 18.56
CA VAL A 248 2.83 -1.40 18.70
C VAL A 248 1.85 -1.88 19.77
N ALA A 249 1.30 -3.07 19.57
CA ALA A 249 0.52 -3.78 20.57
C ALA A 249 0.91 -5.26 20.58
N GLY A 250 1.04 -5.86 21.76
CA GLY A 250 1.46 -7.26 21.95
C GLY A 250 0.32 -8.29 21.90
N SER A 251 -0.78 -7.98 21.21
CA SER A 251 -1.89 -8.91 21.03
C SER A 251 -2.66 -8.59 19.75
N SER A 252 -3.26 -9.60 19.13
CA SER A 252 -4.13 -9.46 17.95
C SER A 252 -5.37 -8.59 18.17
N THR A 253 -5.84 -8.48 19.42
CA THR A 253 -7.08 -7.74 19.78
C THR A 253 -6.85 -6.71 20.90
N PRO A 254 -5.91 -5.77 20.75
CA PRO A 254 -5.54 -4.85 21.80
C PRO A 254 -6.59 -3.73 21.95
N GLU A 255 -6.98 -3.44 23.18
CA GLU A 255 -7.77 -2.24 23.50
C GLU A 255 -6.94 -0.94 23.41
N SER A 256 -5.61 -1.07 23.36
CA SER A 256 -4.68 0.06 23.32
C SER A 256 -3.37 -0.30 22.65
N PHE A 257 -2.78 0.67 21.94
CA PHE A 257 -1.39 0.59 21.46
C PHE A 257 -0.44 1.39 22.34
N THR A 258 0.86 1.17 22.19
CA THR A 258 1.90 2.02 22.78
C THR A 258 2.76 2.61 21.67
N GLU A 259 3.13 3.88 21.79
CA GLU A 259 4.06 4.52 20.85
C GLU A 259 5.41 3.80 20.91
N GLU A 260 5.94 3.40 19.76
CA GLU A 260 7.25 2.78 19.63
C GLU A 260 8.19 3.75 18.93
N ASN A 261 9.42 3.84 19.44
CA ASN A 261 10.44 4.71 18.87
C ASN A 261 11.65 3.89 18.37
N PRO A 262 11.63 3.45 17.10
CA PRO A 262 12.76 2.81 16.43
C PRO A 262 14.04 3.67 16.33
N GLY A 263 13.96 5.00 16.48
CA GLY A 263 15.11 5.90 16.34
C GLY A 263 14.78 7.39 16.49
N GLU A 264 15.74 8.19 16.95
CA GLU A 264 15.48 9.52 17.53
C GLU A 264 15.00 10.64 16.57
N SER A 265 14.87 10.42 15.25
CA SER A 265 14.58 11.52 14.31
C SER A 265 13.82 11.15 13.03
N SER A 266 13.16 10.00 13.01
CA SER A 266 12.51 9.49 11.80
C SER A 266 10.99 9.57 11.91
N SER A 267 10.35 9.98 10.81
CA SER A 267 8.91 9.77 10.59
C SER A 267 8.69 8.52 9.77
N TYR A 268 7.57 7.84 9.97
CA TYR A 268 7.33 6.53 9.36
C TYR A 268 6.23 6.58 8.31
N ASN A 269 6.50 6.02 7.13
CA ASN A 269 5.58 6.04 6.00
C ASN A 269 4.79 4.74 5.89
N SER A 270 5.47 3.60 5.92
CA SER A 270 4.88 2.28 5.71
C SER A 270 5.58 1.24 6.59
N VAL A 271 4.78 0.28 7.07
CA VAL A 271 5.26 -0.87 7.83
C VAL A 271 4.81 -2.13 7.10
N PHE A 272 5.69 -3.12 7.01
CA PHE A 272 5.46 -4.35 6.29
C PHE A 272 6.10 -5.51 7.03
N TYR A 273 5.41 -6.64 7.10
CA TYR A 273 5.94 -7.88 7.66
C TYR A 273 6.05 -8.93 6.55
N SER A 274 7.22 -9.56 6.46
CA SER A 274 7.44 -10.78 5.67
C SER A 274 7.45 -11.97 6.62
N ASP A 275 6.46 -12.85 6.45
CA ASP A 275 6.32 -14.12 7.15
C ASP A 275 7.38 -15.14 6.72
N ILE A 276 7.76 -15.13 5.43
CA ILE A 276 8.81 -15.99 4.88
C ILE A 276 10.16 -15.69 5.54
N HIS A 277 10.48 -14.41 5.75
CA HIS A 277 11.77 -13.99 6.31
C HIS A 277 11.75 -13.75 7.81
N ASP A 278 10.56 -13.74 8.42
CA ASP A 278 10.36 -13.43 9.83
C ASP A 278 10.92 -12.03 10.18
N ILE A 279 10.62 -11.05 9.31
CA ILE A 279 11.20 -9.71 9.37
C ILE A 279 10.14 -8.63 9.17
N LEU A 280 10.18 -7.65 10.08
CA LEU A 280 9.41 -6.42 10.00
C LEU A 280 10.29 -5.34 9.35
N LEU A 281 9.75 -4.67 8.34
CA LEU A 281 10.37 -3.57 7.62
C LEU A 281 9.57 -2.30 7.85
N LEU A 282 10.29 -1.20 8.03
CA LEU A 282 9.72 0.10 8.29
C LEU A 282 10.42 1.15 7.42
N SER A 283 9.64 1.80 6.55
CA SER A 283 10.16 2.90 5.76
C SER A 283 10.19 4.18 6.57
N THR A 284 11.33 4.86 6.52
CA THR A 284 11.53 6.15 7.18
C THR A 284 11.40 7.32 6.22
N ARG A 285 11.12 8.47 6.79
CA ARG A 285 11.30 9.79 6.21
C ARG A 285 11.99 10.63 7.27
N GLU A 286 13.22 11.04 6.96
CA GLU A 286 14.06 11.86 7.82
C GLU A 286 14.26 13.24 7.18
N THR A 287 14.72 14.20 7.96
CA THR A 287 15.12 15.49 7.39
C THR A 287 16.49 15.34 6.72
N GLY A 288 16.56 15.66 5.43
CA GLY A 288 17.79 15.55 4.66
C GLY A 288 17.86 14.29 3.80
N ARG A 289 19.08 13.77 3.65
CA ARG A 289 19.50 12.91 2.53
C ARG A 289 19.47 11.40 2.79
N ASN A 290 19.06 11.01 4.00
CA ASN A 290 19.09 9.61 4.40
C ASN A 290 17.66 9.16 4.70
N HIS A 291 17.16 8.21 3.92
CA HIS A 291 15.87 7.57 4.13
C HIS A 291 16.14 6.08 4.28
N SER A 292 16.52 5.67 5.48
CA SER A 292 16.87 4.28 5.76
C SER A 292 15.63 3.38 5.75
N ILE A 293 15.82 2.11 5.45
CA ILE A 293 14.84 1.07 5.78
C ILE A 293 15.24 0.54 7.15
N LEU A 294 14.38 0.74 8.15
CA LEU A 294 14.57 0.10 9.45
C LEU A 294 13.98 -1.30 9.39
N TYR A 295 14.58 -2.21 10.14
CA TYR A 295 14.12 -3.59 10.21
C TYR A 295 14.21 -4.14 11.63
N LYS A 296 13.34 -5.09 11.92
CA LYS A 296 13.33 -5.84 13.18
C LYS A 296 13.04 -7.30 12.86
N LEU A 297 13.82 -8.21 13.43
CA LEU A 297 13.53 -9.64 13.36
C LEU A 297 12.47 -9.99 14.39
N ASN A 298 11.53 -10.86 14.04
CA ASN A 298 10.40 -11.21 14.91
C ASN A 298 10.81 -11.95 16.19
N ASN A 299 12.04 -12.45 16.27
CA ASN A 299 12.59 -13.10 17.47
C ASN A 299 12.89 -12.16 18.65
N GLY A 300 12.26 -10.99 18.72
CA GLY A 300 12.48 -9.98 19.76
C GLY A 300 13.78 -9.19 19.61
N GLY A 301 14.34 -9.16 18.39
CA GLY A 301 15.51 -8.35 18.07
C GLY A 301 15.26 -6.85 18.25
N SER A 302 16.33 -6.07 18.44
CA SER A 302 16.26 -4.60 18.38
C SER A 302 16.16 -4.13 16.93
N TRP A 303 15.64 -2.92 16.73
CA TRP A 303 15.64 -2.27 15.42
C TRP A 303 17.06 -2.10 14.89
N GLY A 304 17.28 -2.58 13.67
CA GLY A 304 18.45 -2.28 12.85
C GLY A 304 18.09 -1.29 11.74
N ALA A 305 19.11 -0.72 11.11
CA ALA A 305 18.95 0.17 9.96
C ALA A 305 19.83 -0.32 8.81
N TRP A 306 19.24 -0.46 7.62
CA TRP A 306 20.01 -0.56 6.39
C TRP A 306 20.14 0.82 5.79
N GLN A 307 21.38 1.32 5.80
CA GLN A 307 21.74 2.44 4.96
C GLN A 307 21.76 1.91 3.53
N THR A 308 20.94 2.50 2.67
CA THR A 308 20.65 1.95 1.34
C THR A 308 21.84 1.98 0.40
N GLY A 309 22.99 2.55 0.81
CA GLY A 309 24.26 2.46 0.08
C GLY A 309 24.19 3.03 -1.34
N LEU A 310 23.12 3.75 -1.67
CA LEU A 310 22.88 4.37 -2.97
C LEU A 310 23.80 5.58 -3.11
N GLU A 311 25.09 5.33 -3.35
CA GLU A 311 26.08 6.38 -3.57
C GLU A 311 25.60 7.28 -4.73
N GLY A 312 25.15 8.50 -4.39
CA GLY A 312 24.71 9.50 -5.36
C GLY A 312 23.20 9.69 -5.50
N ASP A 313 22.37 8.89 -4.82
CA ASP A 313 20.89 8.97 -4.86
C ASP A 313 20.27 9.16 -3.48
N ASP A 314 20.85 10.11 -2.77
CA ASP A 314 20.57 10.59 -1.41
C ASP A 314 19.13 11.09 -1.14
N ASP A 315 18.10 10.76 -1.93
CA ASP A 315 16.76 11.40 -1.79
C ASP A 315 15.58 10.46 -2.11
N VAL A 316 15.74 9.15 -1.95
CA VAL A 316 14.69 8.16 -2.26
C VAL A 316 13.89 7.79 -1.02
N GLN A 317 12.59 8.11 -0.99
CA GLN A 317 11.67 7.66 0.05
C GLN A 317 10.98 6.36 -0.35
N PHE A 318 10.83 5.44 0.60
CA PHE A 318 10.12 4.17 0.39
C PHE A 318 8.66 4.25 0.87
N SER A 319 7.73 3.77 0.04
CA SER A 319 6.29 3.89 0.26
C SER A 319 5.56 2.55 0.35
N SER A 320 6.07 1.51 -0.28
CA SER A 320 5.43 0.19 -0.30
C SER A 320 6.46 -0.93 -0.27
N PHE A 321 6.00 -2.11 0.13
CA PHE A 321 6.79 -3.33 0.17
C PHE A 321 5.94 -4.49 -0.36
N ALA A 322 6.58 -5.48 -0.97
CA ALA A 322 5.98 -6.79 -1.20
C ALA A 322 7.06 -7.87 -1.15
N ASP A 323 6.77 -8.95 -0.44
CA ASP A 323 7.59 -10.15 -0.51
C ASP A 323 7.25 -10.93 -1.78
N ILE A 324 8.26 -11.20 -2.60
CA ILE A 324 8.12 -11.99 -3.84
C ILE A 324 9.00 -13.24 -3.79
N SER A 325 9.43 -13.66 -2.60
CA SER A 325 10.42 -14.73 -2.45
C SER A 325 9.92 -16.11 -2.89
N GLU A 326 8.61 -16.33 -2.91
CA GLU A 326 8.02 -17.58 -3.42
C GLU A 326 7.96 -17.65 -4.95
N MET A 327 8.29 -16.55 -5.63
CA MET A 327 8.32 -16.50 -7.08
C MET A 327 9.36 -17.47 -7.60
N SER A 328 8.96 -18.31 -8.58
CA SER A 328 9.53 -19.64 -8.91
C SER A 328 11.03 -19.73 -9.28
N GLY A 329 11.78 -18.63 -9.20
CA GLY A 329 13.24 -18.61 -9.32
C GLY A 329 13.90 -17.39 -8.69
N VAL A 330 13.19 -16.62 -7.86
CA VAL A 330 13.58 -15.27 -7.45
C VAL A 330 14.36 -15.25 -6.13
N GLY A 331 14.18 -16.25 -5.26
CA GLY A 331 14.90 -16.31 -3.96
C GLY A 331 14.59 -15.09 -3.09
N ASP A 332 15.31 -14.94 -1.97
CA ASP A 332 15.05 -14.01 -0.86
C ASP A 332 14.96 -12.51 -1.26
N ILE A 333 13.88 -12.08 -1.92
CA ILE A 333 13.72 -10.74 -2.48
C ILE A 333 12.44 -10.08 -1.96
N ILE A 334 12.60 -8.86 -1.46
CA ILE A 334 11.50 -7.94 -1.18
C ILE A 334 11.54 -6.81 -2.21
N LEU A 335 10.41 -6.57 -2.88
CA LEU A 335 10.22 -5.36 -3.67
C LEU A 335 9.97 -4.18 -2.75
N VAL A 336 10.69 -3.08 -2.99
CA VAL A 336 10.58 -1.84 -2.23
C VAL A 336 10.22 -0.70 -3.16
N GLY A 337 9.01 -0.17 -2.99
CA GLY A 337 8.46 0.85 -3.87
C GLY A 337 8.85 2.24 -3.39
N THR A 338 9.09 3.13 -4.35
CA THR A 338 9.54 4.48 -4.05
C THR A 338 8.46 5.51 -4.31
N ARG A 339 8.57 6.60 -3.57
CA ARG A 339 7.74 7.78 -3.70
C ARG A 339 8.57 8.97 -4.14
N GLY A 340 8.05 9.70 -5.12
CA GLY A 340 8.48 11.06 -5.39
C GLY A 340 7.86 12.02 -4.38
N ASP A 341 8.65 12.93 -3.84
CA ASP A 341 8.19 13.92 -2.87
C ASP A 341 8.39 15.35 -3.41
N VAL A 342 7.48 16.24 -3.04
CA VAL A 342 7.54 17.66 -3.34
C VAL A 342 7.82 18.35 -2.02
N ILE A 343 9.01 18.93 -1.88
CA ILE A 343 9.26 19.81 -0.74
C ILE A 343 8.47 21.10 -1.01
N ASP A 344 7.44 21.38 -0.21
CA ASP A 344 6.66 22.60 -0.34
C ASP A 344 7.58 23.83 -0.21
N ASN A 345 7.41 24.78 -1.14
CA ASN A 345 8.25 25.98 -1.31
C ASN A 345 9.70 25.74 -1.75
N SER A 346 10.04 24.54 -2.20
CA SER A 346 11.33 24.25 -2.84
C SER A 346 11.20 24.14 -4.35
N GLN A 347 12.26 24.53 -5.08
CA GLN A 347 12.41 24.16 -6.50
C GLN A 347 13.01 22.75 -6.66
N THR A 348 13.45 22.14 -5.56
CA THR A 348 13.96 20.77 -5.53
C THR A 348 12.80 19.80 -5.52
N TYR A 349 12.81 18.89 -6.49
CA TYR A 349 11.84 17.81 -6.60
C TYR A 349 12.56 16.49 -6.42
N TYR A 350 11.96 15.60 -5.64
CA TYR A 350 12.44 14.23 -5.52
C TYR A 350 11.68 13.37 -6.51
N ASN A 351 12.43 12.81 -7.46
CA ASN A 351 11.85 11.90 -8.44
C ASN A 351 11.72 10.52 -7.78
N GLY A 352 10.51 9.96 -7.79
CA GLY A 352 10.34 8.54 -7.53
C GLY A 352 11.13 7.78 -8.60
N LYS A 353 11.91 6.79 -8.16
CA LYS A 353 12.75 5.97 -9.06
C LYS A 353 12.05 4.69 -9.50
N GLY A 354 10.78 4.49 -9.14
CA GLY A 354 10.06 3.24 -9.36
C GLY A 354 10.24 2.33 -8.16
N TYR A 355 10.98 1.23 -8.30
CA TYR A 355 11.20 0.28 -7.21
C TYR A 355 12.66 -0.14 -7.08
N TYR A 356 12.94 -0.79 -5.97
CA TYR A 356 14.20 -1.43 -5.67
C TYR A 356 13.93 -2.89 -5.29
N GLU A 357 14.92 -3.73 -5.50
CA GLU A 357 14.96 -5.07 -4.93
C GLU A 357 15.88 -5.08 -3.74
N LEU A 358 15.31 -5.44 -2.60
CA LEU A 358 16.06 -5.72 -1.40
C LEU A 358 16.32 -7.22 -1.35
N ASN A 359 17.57 -7.59 -1.64
CA ASN A 359 18.01 -8.98 -1.61
C ASN A 359 18.48 -9.37 -0.20
N LEU A 360 17.73 -10.26 0.43
CA LEU A 360 17.90 -10.75 1.79
C LEU A 360 18.75 -12.03 1.89
N SER A 361 19.37 -12.49 0.79
CA SER A 361 20.21 -13.70 0.80
C SER A 361 21.42 -13.60 1.74
N ASP A 362 21.89 -12.37 2.02
CA ASP A 362 22.75 -12.05 3.17
C ASP A 362 22.06 -11.02 4.06
N ARG A 363 21.32 -11.49 5.07
CA ARG A 363 20.58 -10.64 6.02
C ARG A 363 21.48 -9.67 6.81
N SER A 364 22.79 -9.93 6.89
CA SER A 364 23.72 -9.05 7.60
C SER A 364 24.12 -7.83 6.76
N ASN A 365 23.97 -7.93 5.43
CA ASN A 365 24.27 -6.87 4.49
C ASN A 365 23.43 -7.04 3.22
N PRO A 366 22.11 -6.78 3.30
CA PRO A 366 21.26 -6.98 2.14
C PRO A 366 21.60 -5.96 1.06
N LEU A 367 21.62 -6.43 -0.18
CA LEU A 367 21.93 -5.59 -1.32
C LEU A 367 20.64 -4.97 -1.83
N LEU A 368 20.61 -3.64 -1.93
CA LEU A 368 19.53 -2.91 -2.57
C LEU A 368 19.91 -2.61 -4.03
N GLN A 369 19.18 -3.19 -4.98
CA GLN A 369 19.40 -2.99 -6.41
C GLN A 369 18.29 -2.12 -7.00
N SER A 370 18.67 -1.09 -7.77
CA SER A 370 17.72 -0.17 -8.38
C SER A 370 17.15 -0.76 -9.67
N ASN A 371 15.82 -0.81 -9.78
CA ASN A 371 15.13 -1.14 -11.03
C ASN A 371 14.09 -0.05 -11.33
N THR A 372 14.43 0.83 -12.27
CA THR A 372 13.61 2.01 -12.54
C THR A 372 12.57 1.77 -13.61
N PHE A 373 11.40 2.41 -13.46
CA PHE A 373 10.36 2.43 -14.51
C PHE A 373 10.79 3.16 -15.80
N ALA A 374 11.87 3.94 -15.75
CA ALA A 374 12.35 4.68 -16.90
C ALA A 374 13.88 4.87 -16.86
N LEU A 375 14.56 4.08 -17.68
CA LEU A 375 15.74 4.54 -18.42
C LEU A 375 15.50 4.48 -19.93
N ASP A 376 14.23 4.41 -20.37
CA ASP A 376 13.90 4.64 -21.77
C ASP A 376 13.98 6.15 -22.07
N THR A 377 14.94 6.49 -22.94
CA THR A 377 15.22 7.86 -23.44
C THR A 377 14.04 8.54 -24.14
N ASN A 378 12.90 7.86 -24.31
CA ASN A 378 11.66 8.40 -24.87
C ASN A 378 10.72 9.05 -23.85
N TYR A 379 11.00 8.96 -22.55
CA TYR A 379 10.20 9.62 -21.50
C TYR A 379 10.88 10.91 -21.02
N ASN A 380 10.16 12.04 -21.06
CA ASN A 380 10.68 13.29 -20.53
C ASN A 380 10.71 13.22 -18.99
N SER A 381 11.75 13.78 -18.36
CA SER A 381 12.00 13.77 -16.90
C SER A 381 10.85 14.30 -16.02
N THR A 382 9.84 14.94 -16.61
CA THR A 382 8.59 15.36 -15.94
C THR A 382 7.59 14.22 -15.70
N ASP A 383 7.77 13.06 -16.34
CA ASP A 383 6.91 11.88 -16.20
C ASP A 383 7.28 11.04 -14.96
N LEU A 384 8.52 11.10 -14.46
CA LEU A 384 8.93 10.36 -13.25
C LEU A 384 8.34 10.92 -11.93
N LYS A 385 7.89 12.18 -11.92
CA LYS A 385 7.13 12.78 -10.81
C LYS A 385 5.78 12.10 -10.54
N LYS A 386 5.30 11.31 -11.49
CA LYS A 386 3.94 10.75 -11.56
C LYS A 386 3.92 9.23 -11.27
N ALA A 387 5.08 8.61 -11.09
CA ALA A 387 5.26 7.17 -10.93
C ALA A 387 5.52 6.73 -9.46
N THR A 388 4.99 7.45 -8.46
CA THR A 388 5.03 6.98 -7.07
C THR A 388 4.30 5.66 -6.97
N ILE A 389 4.99 4.62 -6.47
CA ILE A 389 4.36 3.34 -6.21
C ILE A 389 3.50 3.47 -4.96
N MET A 390 2.20 3.24 -5.15
CA MET A 390 1.19 3.33 -4.11
C MET A 390 1.01 1.99 -3.40
N ASN A 391 1.09 0.88 -4.15
CA ASN A 391 0.96 -0.46 -3.61
C ASN A 391 1.67 -1.50 -4.48
N PHE A 392 2.02 -2.63 -3.87
CA PHE A 392 2.33 -3.87 -4.56
C PHE A 392 1.33 -4.95 -4.14
N LEU A 393 1.09 -5.89 -5.05
CA LEU A 393 0.37 -7.12 -4.76
C LEU A 393 1.10 -8.27 -5.46
N TYR A 394 1.51 -9.27 -4.70
CA TYR A 394 2.04 -10.51 -5.24
C TYR A 394 0.93 -11.57 -5.26
N ASP A 395 0.65 -12.11 -6.44
CA ASP A 395 -0.23 -13.27 -6.66
C ASP A 395 0.68 -14.49 -6.87
N SER A 396 0.94 -15.22 -5.77
CA SER A 396 1.83 -16.38 -5.76
C SER A 396 1.29 -17.56 -6.56
N ASP A 397 -0.03 -17.75 -6.56
CA ASP A 397 -0.71 -18.82 -7.31
C ASP A 397 -0.47 -18.71 -8.82
N ARG A 398 -0.33 -17.50 -9.34
CA ARG A 398 -0.12 -17.23 -10.77
C ARG A 398 1.25 -16.70 -11.13
N ASP A 399 2.12 -16.54 -10.13
CA ASP A 399 3.46 -16.01 -10.30
C ASP A 399 3.48 -14.58 -10.92
N LYS A 400 2.53 -13.73 -10.49
CA LYS A 400 2.31 -12.36 -10.99
C LYS A 400 2.56 -11.31 -9.92
N VAL A 401 3.18 -10.19 -10.29
CA VAL A 401 3.26 -9.01 -9.41
C VAL A 401 2.46 -7.88 -10.03
N TYR A 402 1.54 -7.32 -9.26
CA TYR A 402 0.86 -6.10 -9.63
C TYR A 402 1.43 -4.92 -8.86
N THR A 403 1.46 -3.75 -9.49
CA THR A 403 1.81 -2.51 -8.81
C THR A 403 0.93 -1.36 -9.29
N SER A 404 0.50 -0.52 -8.35
CA SER A 404 -0.28 0.66 -8.65
C SER A 404 0.57 1.91 -8.49
N THR A 405 0.35 2.88 -9.39
CA THR A 405 1.07 4.15 -9.36
C THR A 405 0.11 5.33 -9.20
N SER A 406 0.63 6.44 -8.67
CA SER A 406 -0.15 7.65 -8.45
C SER A 406 -0.71 8.29 -9.72
N SER A 407 -0.18 7.98 -10.91
CA SER A 407 -0.62 8.64 -12.15
C SER A 407 -0.46 7.81 -13.44
N TYR A 408 0.11 6.60 -13.37
CA TYR A 408 0.24 5.68 -14.51
C TYR A 408 -0.56 4.39 -14.32
N GLY A 409 -1.58 4.41 -13.45
CA GLY A 409 -2.52 3.31 -13.32
C GLY A 409 -1.91 2.03 -12.76
N LEU A 410 -2.37 0.91 -13.29
CA LEU A 410 -2.01 -0.45 -12.88
C LEU A 410 -0.94 -1.02 -13.81
N TRP A 411 0.02 -1.73 -13.20
CA TRP A 411 1.07 -2.43 -13.91
C TRP A 411 1.11 -3.89 -13.45
N LEU A 412 1.41 -4.79 -14.36
CA LEU A 412 1.51 -6.22 -14.16
C LEU A 412 2.90 -6.70 -14.59
N ASN A 413 3.62 -7.37 -13.71
CA ASN A 413 4.79 -8.18 -14.03
C ASN A 413 4.38 -9.65 -14.14
N GLN A 414 4.66 -10.27 -15.27
CA GLN A 414 4.44 -11.70 -15.47
C GLN A 414 5.51 -12.32 -16.35
N MET A 415 5.67 -13.64 -16.24
CA MET A 415 6.57 -14.41 -17.08
C MET A 415 6.00 -14.52 -18.51
N ASN A 416 6.77 -14.13 -19.51
CA ASN A 416 6.41 -14.24 -20.92
C ASN A 416 7.65 -14.61 -21.77
N ASP A 417 7.54 -15.67 -22.56
CA ASP A 417 8.61 -16.19 -23.42
C ASP A 417 9.95 -16.48 -22.72
N GLY A 418 9.93 -16.77 -21.42
CA GLY A 418 11.13 -17.06 -20.64
C GLY A 418 11.70 -15.87 -19.86
N ASP A 419 11.13 -14.67 -20.05
CA ASP A 419 11.54 -13.45 -19.35
C ASP A 419 10.37 -12.82 -18.59
N ARG A 420 10.64 -12.18 -17.47
CA ARG A 420 9.63 -11.38 -16.76
C ARG A 420 9.53 -10.00 -17.39
N LYS A 421 8.31 -9.57 -17.71
CA LYS A 421 8.03 -8.29 -18.38
C LYS A 421 6.98 -7.50 -17.63
N TRP A 422 7.16 -6.19 -17.57
CA TRP A 422 6.14 -5.28 -17.05
C TRP A 422 5.18 -4.84 -18.15
N TYR A 423 3.90 -4.89 -17.84
CA TYR A 423 2.80 -4.48 -18.71
C TYR A 423 2.02 -3.39 -18.00
N GLN A 424 1.70 -2.31 -18.70
CA GLN A 424 0.70 -1.35 -18.24
C GLN A 424 -0.68 -1.91 -18.62
N GLU A 425 -1.58 -2.08 -17.65
CA GLU A 425 -2.95 -2.58 -17.88
C GLU A 425 -3.96 -1.49 -18.22
#